data_AF-A0A1I2FKH6-F1
#
_entry.id   AF-A0A1I2FKH6-F1
#
_cell.length_a   1.000
_cell.length_b   1.000
_cell.length_c   1.000
_cell.angle_alpha   90.00
_cell.angle_beta   90.00
_cell.angle_gamma   90.00
#
_symmetry.space_group_name_H-M   'P 1'
#
loop_
_entity.id
_entity.type
_entity.pdbx_description
1 polymer ?
#
loop_
_entity_poly.entity_id
_entity_poly.type
_entity_poly.pdbx_seq_one_letter_code
_entity_poly.pdbx_strand_id
1 'polypeptide(L)' 'MAAGERDLRALACQAQLLQPDEPMPEGLLEFALLIVHACAQIGDGYWRDDASAGQHIRAVYYP' A
#
# COMPACT_ATOMS: atom_id res chain seq x y z
N MET A 1 -6.24 -11.21 -5.76
CA MET A 1 -5.92 -9.91 -5.15
C MET A 1 -4.79 -10.12 -4.16
N ALA A 2 -3.67 -9.41 -4.33
CA ALA A 2 -2.56 -9.46 -3.39
C ALA A 2 -2.98 -8.93 -2.01
N ALA A 3 -2.25 -9.24 -0.94
CA ALA A 3 -2.58 -8.77 0.41
C ALA A 3 -2.62 -7.23 0.47
N GLY A 4 -1.60 -6.56 -0.06
CA GLY A 4 -1.57 -5.09 -0.09
C GLY A 4 -2.73 -4.45 -0.89
N GLU A 5 -3.18 -5.08 -1.97
CA GLU A 5 -4.31 -4.57 -2.76
C GLU A 5 -5.64 -4.64 -1.99
N ARG A 6 -5.82 -5.66 -1.12
CA ARG A 6 -6.97 -5.73 -0.19
C ARG A 6 -6.96 -4.58 0.81
N ASP A 7 -5.79 -4.28 1.37
CA ASP A 7 -5.64 -3.22 2.36
C ASP A 7 -5.91 -1.84 1.74
N LEU A 8 -5.39 -1.59 0.53
CA LEU A 8 -5.65 -0.36 -0.22
C LEU A 8 -7.15 -0.17 -0.54
N ARG A 9 -7.84 -1.24 -0.92
CA ARG A 9 -9.30 -1.19 -1.15
C ARG A 9 -10.05 -0.83 0.13
N ALA A 10 -9.70 -1.45 1.25
CA ALA A 10 -10.32 -1.16 2.54
C ALA A 10 -10.13 0.31 2.94
N LEU A 11 -8.93 0.86 2.73
CA LEU A 11 -8.64 2.28 2.96
C LEU A 11 -9.46 3.20 2.05
N ALA A 12 -9.58 2.88 0.76
CA ALA A 12 -10.38 3.65 -0.19
C ALA A 12 -11.87 3.67 0.20
N CYS A 13 -12.40 2.53 0.66
CA CYS A 13 -13.76 2.46 1.19
C CYS A 13 -13.93 3.28 2.48
N GLN A 14 -12.98 3.19 3.41
CA GLN A 14 -13.01 3.97 4.64
C GLN A 14 -12.97 5.48 4.36
N ALA A 15 -12.22 5.90 3.34
CA ALA A 15 -12.14 7.29 2.89
C ALA A 15 -13.33 7.74 2.03
N GLN A 16 -14.33 6.86 1.80
CA GLN A 16 -15.50 7.12 0.94
C GLN A 16 -15.14 7.45 -0.53
N LEU A 17 -13.95 7.04 -0.97
CA LEU A 17 -13.50 7.19 -2.36
C LEU A 17 -13.93 6.02 -3.25
N LEU A 18 -14.35 4.91 -2.63
CA LEU A 18 -14.76 3.68 -3.31
C LEU A 18 -15.94 3.04 -2.57
N GLN A 19 -17.01 2.65 -3.27
CA GLN A 19 -18.08 1.85 -2.64
C GLN A 19 -17.66 0.38 -2.44
N PRO A 20 -18.22 -0.35 -1.45
CA PRO A 20 -17.81 -1.72 -1.12
C PRO A 20 -17.92 -2.74 -2.26
N ASP A 21 -18.75 -2.49 -3.27
CA ASP A 21 -18.96 -3.37 -4.43
C ASP A 21 -18.41 -2.77 -5.73
N GLU A 22 -17.84 -1.56 -5.67
CA GLU A 22 -17.26 -0.88 -6.82
C GLU A 22 -15.86 -1.45 -7.12
N PRO A 23 -15.52 -1.67 -8.40
CA PRO A 23 -14.16 -2.04 -8.79
C PRO A 23 -13.20 -0.88 -8.49
N MET A 24 -12.01 -1.21 -7.97
CA MET A 24 -10.96 -0.22 -7.73
C MET A 24 -10.52 0.41 -9.06
N PRO A 25 -10.64 1.73 -9.26
CA PRO A 25 -10.12 2.38 -10.45
C PRO A 25 -8.59 2.21 -10.54
N GLU A 26 -8.07 1.92 -11.73
CA GLU A 26 -6.63 1.69 -11.95
C GLU A 26 -5.79 2.89 -11.48
N GLY A 27 -6.17 4.12 -11.86
CA GLY A 27 -5.45 5.32 -11.43
C GLY A 27 -5.47 5.57 -9.91
N LEU A 28 -6.51 5.11 -9.20
CA LEU A 28 -6.55 5.18 -7.74
C LEU A 28 -5.58 4.16 -7.11
N LEU A 29 -5.52 2.95 -7.67
CA LEU A 29 -4.58 1.91 -7.24
C LEU A 29 -3.14 2.35 -7.48
N GLU A 30 -2.82 2.85 -8.67
CA GLU A 30 -1.49 3.35 -9.02
C GLU A 30 -1.06 4.49 -8.10
N PHE A 31 -1.93 5.46 -7.84
CA PHE A 31 -1.64 6.57 -6.93
C PHE A 31 -1.39 6.08 -5.50
N ALA A 32 -2.20 5.14 -5.00
CA ALA A 32 -2.00 4.55 -3.69
C ALA A 32 -0.66 3.81 -3.59
N LEU A 33 -0.26 3.09 -4.64
CA LEU A 33 1.05 2.42 -4.71
C LEU A 33 2.23 3.41 -4.72
N LEU A 34 2.07 4.61 -5.30
CA LEU A 34 3.08 5.67 -5.21
C LEU A 34 3.23 6.20 -3.78
N ILE A 35 2.13 6.35 -3.04
CA ILE A 35 2.18 6.73 -1.62
C ILE A 35 2.89 5.65 -0.81
N VAL A 36 2.51 4.37 -1.00
CA VAL A 36 3.17 3.24 -0.35
C VAL A 36 4.67 3.22 -0.69
N HIS A 37 5.04 3.57 -1.92
CA HIS A 37 6.44 3.67 -2.33
C HIS A 37 7.20 4.73 -1.54
N ALA A 38 6.63 5.93 -1.42
CA ALA A 38 7.22 7.00 -0.62
C ALA A 38 7.35 6.59 0.86
N CYS A 39 6.36 5.89 1.41
CA CYS A 39 6.44 5.34 2.77
C CYS A 39 7.56 4.29 2.90
N ALA A 40 7.74 3.43 1.90
CA ALA A 40 8.83 2.46 1.91
C ALA A 40 10.20 3.14 1.85
N GLN A 41 10.36 4.20 1.04
CA GLN A 41 11.59 5.00 0.98
C GLN A 41 11.92 5.66 2.33
N ILE A 42 10.91 6.22 3.01
CA ILE A 42 11.08 6.74 4.38
C ILE A 42 11.46 5.59 5.33
N GLY A 43 10.79 4.45 5.19
CA GLY A 43 11.01 3.23 5.96
C GLY A 43 12.41 2.64 5.84
N ASP A 44 13.12 2.92 4.73
CA ASP A 44 14.52 2.49 4.55
C ASP A 44 15.48 3.12 5.56
N GLY A 45 15.08 4.23 6.20
CA GLY A 45 15.83 4.81 7.32
C GLY A 45 15.61 4.12 8.67
N TYR A 46 14.59 3.27 8.80
CA TYR A 46 14.18 2.66 10.08
C TYR A 46 14.52 1.18 10.09
N TRP A 47 15.68 0.84 10.67
CA TRP A 47 16.17 -0.54 10.75
C TRP A 47 15.83 -1.19 12.10
N ARG A 48 15.43 -2.45 12.05
CA ARG A 48 15.36 -3.33 13.21
C ARG A 48 15.90 -4.71 12.82
N ASP A 49 16.89 -5.17 13.56
CA ASP A 49 17.58 -6.44 13.30
C ASP A 49 18.14 -6.51 11.88
N ASP A 50 17.59 -7.38 11.02
CA ASP A 50 18.08 -7.66 9.67
C ASP A 50 17.28 -6.98 8.55
N ALA A 51 16.22 -6.23 8.89
CA ALA A 51 15.36 -5.59 7.91
C ALA A 51 14.98 -4.15 8.24
N SER A 52 14.80 -3.33 7.20
CA SER A 52 14.19 -2.01 7.32
C SER A 52 12.66 -2.10 7.31
N ALA A 53 12.00 -1.13 7.92
CA ALA A 53 10.55 -0.96 7.78
C ALA A 53 10.14 -0.84 6.30
N GLY A 54 11.00 -0.24 5.47
CA GLY A 54 10.81 -0.15 4.03
C GLY A 54 10.83 -1.51 3.32
N GLN A 55 11.70 -2.43 3.74
CA GLN A 55 11.72 -3.80 3.22
C GLN A 55 10.45 -4.57 3.62
N HIS A 56 9.97 -4.39 4.86
CA HIS A 56 8.71 -4.98 5.29
C HIS A 56 7.50 -4.45 4.52
N ILE A 57 7.42 -3.14 4.29
CA ILE A 57 6.37 -2.53 3.46
C ILE A 57 6.43 -3.13 2.05
N ARG A 58 7.64 -3.24 1.47
CA ARG A 58 7.80 -3.78 0.12
C ARG A 58 7.31 -5.22 0.02
N ALA A 59 7.63 -6.06 0.99
CA ALA A 59 7.20 -7.46 1.02
C ALA A 59 5.68 -7.66 1.09
N VAL A 60 4.92 -6.67 1.58
CA VAL A 60 3.45 -6.74 1.69
C VAL A 60 2.76 -6.21 0.44
N TYR A 61 3.27 -5.11 -0.13
CA TYR A 61 2.57 -4.32 -1.16
C TYR A 61 3.13 -4.46 -2.57
N TYR A 62 4.33 -5.04 -2.76
CA TYR A 62 4.94 -5.25 -4.07
C TYR A 62 5.09 -6.76 -4.31
N PRO A 63 4.50 -7.30 -5.40
CA PRO A 63 4.72 -8.68 -5.81
C PRO A 63 6.14 -8.90 -6.36
#